data_AF-B3IV15-F1
#
_entry.id   AF-B3IV15-F1
#
_cell.length_a   1.000
_cell.length_b   1.000
_cell.length_c   1.000
_cell.angle_alpha   90.00
_cell.angle_beta   90.00
_cell.angle_gamma   90.00
#
_symmetry.space_group_name_H-M   'P 1'
#
loop_
_entity.id
_entity.type
_entity.pdbx_description
1 polymer ?
#
loop_
_entity_poly.entity_id
_entity_poly.type
_entity_poly.pdbx_seq_one_letter_code
_entity_poly.pdbx_strand_id
1 'polypeptide(L)'
;KLSEYCSPSTTTKKVYDRLQEVSGINLWSSHYEKMQNHLNKLKEENSNLRREISQRMGEELDGLEMEELRGLEQNMDSALKVVRERKYHVIHTQCDTYRKKIRNLEDTNKRFLRALEGRDETAGLLYADSGRPVCESAFGLASGGPHMFGFRVQPCQPNLHDSGYGNDDLRLA
;
A
#
# COMPACT_ATOMS: atom_id res chain seq x y z
N LYS A 1 -28.20 -41.99 9.66
CA LYS A 1 -28.48 -43.24 10.40
C LYS A 1 -29.92 -43.77 10.29
N LEU A 2 -30.88 -43.09 9.62
CA LEU A 2 -32.19 -43.71 9.28
C LEU A 2 -32.18 -44.48 7.94
N SER A 3 -31.24 -44.15 7.05
CA SER A 3 -31.05 -44.83 5.76
C SER A 3 -30.65 -46.29 5.89
N GLU A 4 -29.98 -46.66 6.99
CA GLU A 4 -29.55 -48.03 7.31
C GLU A 4 -30.72 -48.97 7.62
N TYR A 5 -31.91 -48.43 7.95
CA TYR A 5 -33.09 -49.22 8.33
C TYR A 5 -34.19 -49.21 7.27
N CYS A 6 -33.91 -48.66 6.08
CA CYS A 6 -34.88 -48.64 4.99
C CYS A 6 -34.89 -50.00 4.27
N SER A 7 -36.08 -50.58 4.05
CA SER A 7 -36.22 -51.79 3.24
C SER A 7 -35.73 -51.54 1.81
N PRO A 8 -35.18 -52.54 1.08
CA PRO A 8 -34.62 -52.36 -0.27
C PRO A 8 -35.58 -51.72 -1.29
N SER A 9 -36.90 -51.83 -1.05
CA SER A 9 -37.97 -51.26 -1.88
C SER A 9 -38.29 -49.79 -1.59
N THR A 10 -37.77 -49.23 -0.50
CA THR A 10 -38.15 -47.91 0.02
C THR A 10 -36.92 -47.07 0.33
N THR A 11 -36.97 -45.78 0.00
CA THR A 11 -35.88 -44.84 0.27
C THR A 11 -36.24 -43.97 1.46
N THR A 12 -35.26 -43.49 2.23
CA THR A 12 -35.47 -42.59 3.37
C THR A 12 -36.33 -41.38 3.03
N LYS A 13 -36.14 -40.80 1.83
CA LYS A 13 -37.00 -39.74 1.29
C LYS A 13 -38.48 -40.16 1.24
N LYS A 14 -38.80 -41.32 0.65
CA LYS A 14 -40.18 -41.84 0.56
C LYS A 14 -40.81 -42.05 1.95
N VAL A 15 -40.01 -42.41 2.95
CA VAL A 15 -40.47 -42.53 4.34
C VAL A 15 -40.85 -41.15 4.90
N TYR A 16 -40.00 -40.14 4.73
CA TYR A 16 -40.31 -38.76 5.14
C TYR A 16 -41.53 -38.18 4.42
N ASP A 17 -41.63 -38.39 3.11
CA ASP A 17 -42.75 -37.90 2.30
C ASP A 17 -44.08 -38.49 2.79
N ARG A 18 -44.13 -39.80 3.04
CA ARG A 18 -45.33 -40.48 3.55
C ARG A 18 -45.67 -40.10 4.99
N LEU A 19 -44.67 -39.87 5.83
CA LEU A 19 -44.88 -39.33 7.19
C LEU A 19 -45.51 -37.95 7.15
N GLN A 20 -45.04 -37.08 6.24
CA GLN A 20 -45.58 -35.73 6.07
C GLN A 20 -47.02 -35.76 5.51
N GLU A 21 -47.33 -36.68 4.59
CA GLU A 21 -48.68 -36.88 4.04
C GLU A 21 -49.68 -37.39 5.10
N VAL A 22 -49.29 -38.38 5.91
CA VAL A 22 -50.17 -38.99 6.92
C VAL A 22 -50.33 -38.12 8.17
N SER A 23 -49.26 -37.46 8.61
CA SER A 23 -49.31 -36.61 9.82
C SER A 23 -49.82 -35.20 9.54
N GLY A 24 -49.77 -34.73 8.28
CA GLY A 24 -50.09 -33.35 7.92
C GLY A 24 -49.10 -32.30 8.45
N ILE A 25 -47.99 -32.72 9.06
CA ILE A 25 -47.01 -31.84 9.71
C ILE A 25 -45.79 -31.66 8.79
N ASN A 26 -45.42 -30.41 8.53
CA ASN A 26 -44.17 -30.11 7.82
C ASN A 26 -42.95 -30.32 8.73
N LEU A 27 -42.22 -31.41 8.49
CA LEU A 27 -41.03 -31.83 9.24
C LEU A 27 -39.88 -30.82 9.18
N TRP A 28 -39.86 -29.97 8.15
CA TRP A 28 -38.82 -28.98 7.93
C TRP A 28 -39.17 -27.58 8.43
N SER A 29 -40.40 -27.37 8.88
CA SER A 29 -40.91 -26.05 9.28
C SER A 29 -39.98 -25.34 10.27
N SER A 30 -39.62 -25.99 11.37
CA SER A 30 -38.70 -25.43 12.37
C SER A 30 -37.30 -25.16 11.82
N HIS A 31 -36.79 -25.98 10.90
CA HIS A 31 -35.48 -25.78 10.29
C HIS A 31 -35.49 -24.60 9.32
N TYR A 32 -36.51 -24.51 8.46
CA TYR A 32 -36.72 -23.38 7.56
C TYR A 32 -36.95 -22.09 8.33
N GLU A 33 -37.73 -22.12 9.40
CA GLU A 33 -37.97 -20.95 10.26
C GLU A 33 -36.67 -20.45 10.87
N LYS A 34 -35.84 -21.33 11.45
CA LYS A 34 -34.52 -20.95 11.99
C LYS A 34 -33.61 -20.34 10.92
N MET A 35 -33.57 -20.94 9.74
CA MET A 35 -32.77 -20.44 8.63
C MET A 35 -33.26 -19.07 8.13
N GLN A 36 -34.57 -18.91 8.02
CA GLN A 36 -35.18 -17.65 7.59
C GLN A 36 -34.94 -16.54 8.62
N ASN A 37 -35.08 -16.85 9.91
CA ASN A 37 -34.79 -15.91 11.00
C ASN A 37 -33.32 -15.48 10.99
N HIS A 38 -32.41 -16.43 10.78
CA HIS A 38 -30.97 -16.13 10.64
C HIS A 38 -30.69 -15.23 9.43
N LEU A 39 -31.30 -15.52 8.28
CA LEU A 39 -31.17 -14.69 7.08
C LEU A 39 -31.69 -13.26 7.32
N ASN A 40 -32.85 -13.13 7.96
CA ASN A 40 -33.43 -11.83 8.28
C ASN A 40 -32.52 -11.03 9.23
N LYS A 41 -31.97 -11.68 10.25
CA LYS A 41 -31.00 -11.06 11.17
C LYS A 41 -29.76 -10.56 10.44
N LEU A 42 -29.18 -11.36 9.55
CA LEU A 42 -28.02 -10.94 8.76
C LEU A 42 -28.34 -9.77 7.83
N LYS A 43 -29.54 -9.74 7.24
CA LYS A 43 -29.98 -8.61 6.40
C LYS A 43 -30.13 -7.33 7.21
N GLU A 44 -30.69 -7.42 8.41
CA GLU A 44 -30.83 -6.29 9.33
C GLU A 44 -29.45 -5.75 9.75
N GLU A 45 -28.54 -6.64 10.18
CA GLU A 45 -27.17 -6.28 10.52
C GLU A 45 -26.44 -5.62 9.34
N ASN A 46 -26.58 -6.16 8.12
CA ASN A 46 -25.98 -5.57 6.92
C ASN A 46 -26.54 -4.18 6.61
N SER A 47 -27.86 -4.01 6.73
CA SER A 47 -28.53 -2.73 6.52
C SER A 47 -28.06 -1.69 7.53
N ASN A 48 -27.93 -2.08 8.80
CA ASN A 48 -27.44 -1.19 9.85
C ASN A 48 -25.99 -0.76 9.58
N LEU A 49 -25.11 -1.69 9.22
CA LEU A 49 -23.72 -1.37 8.88
C LEU A 49 -23.61 -0.45 7.67
N ARG A 50 -24.42 -0.66 6.63
CA ARG A 50 -24.46 0.22 5.45
C ARG A 50 -24.90 1.64 5.81
N ARG A 51 -25.93 1.75 6.65
CA ARG A 51 -26.38 3.05 7.15
C ARG A 51 -25.29 3.74 7.98
N GLU A 52 -24.62 3.02 8.88
CA GLU A 52 -23.50 3.58 9.66
C GLU A 52 -22.36 4.08 8.77
N ILE A 53 -22.02 3.34 7.70
CA ILE A 53 -21.01 3.78 6.72
C ILE A 53 -21.48 5.07 6.05
N SER A 54 -22.72 5.12 5.56
CA SER A 54 -23.29 6.28 4.87
C SER A 54 -23.31 7.51 5.78
N GLN A 55 -23.70 7.34 7.05
CA GLN A 55 -23.65 8.39 8.07
C GLN A 55 -22.21 8.91 8.29
N ARG A 56 -21.22 8.03 8.37
CA ARG A 56 -19.80 8.43 8.45
C ARG A 56 -19.31 9.14 7.19
N MET A 57 -19.94 8.90 6.04
CA MET A 57 -19.70 9.63 4.78
C MET A 57 -20.46 10.95 4.68
N GLY A 58 -21.35 11.25 5.64
CA GLY A 58 -22.16 12.47 5.67
C GLY A 58 -23.52 12.34 4.97
N GLU A 59 -23.96 11.12 4.69
CA GLU A 59 -25.23 10.79 4.04
C GLU A 59 -26.22 10.19 5.05
N GLU A 60 -27.52 10.15 4.75
CA GLU A 60 -28.54 9.51 5.61
C GLU A 60 -28.51 9.96 7.09
N LEU A 61 -28.31 11.26 7.32
CA LEU A 61 -28.27 11.87 8.65
C LEU A 61 -29.66 12.20 9.22
N ASP A 62 -30.69 12.11 8.38
CA ASP A 62 -32.07 12.35 8.78
C ASP A 62 -32.50 11.35 9.86
N GLY A 63 -33.09 11.86 10.94
CA GLY A 63 -33.56 11.05 12.07
C GLY A 63 -32.53 10.80 13.17
N LEU A 64 -31.30 11.30 13.03
CA LEU A 64 -30.35 11.37 14.15
C LEU A 64 -30.68 12.54 15.06
N GLU A 65 -30.59 12.31 16.37
CA GLU A 65 -30.67 13.39 17.35
C GLU A 65 -29.39 14.21 17.39
N MET A 66 -29.47 15.44 17.90
CA MET A 66 -28.32 16.35 17.99
C MET A 66 -27.16 15.76 18.81
N GLU A 67 -27.45 14.94 19.81
CA GLU A 67 -26.44 14.24 20.60
C GLU A 67 -25.70 13.18 19.76
N GLU A 68 -26.45 12.40 18.96
CA GLU A 68 -25.90 11.38 18.08
C GLU A 68 -25.04 11.98 16.97
N LEU A 69 -25.49 13.08 16.36
CA LEU A 69 -24.72 13.82 15.35
C LEU A 69 -23.40 14.34 15.92
N ARG A 70 -23.41 14.88 17.14
CA ARG A 70 -22.20 15.33 17.82
C ARG A 70 -21.26 14.17 18.14
N GLY A 71 -21.80 13.04 18.60
CA GLY A 71 -21.02 11.83 18.83
C GLY A 71 -20.35 11.33 17.55
N LEU A 72 -21.09 11.33 16.43
CA LEU A 72 -20.58 10.96 15.11
C LEU A 72 -19.44 11.90 14.67
N GLU A 73 -19.61 13.21 14.79
CA GLU A 73 -18.59 14.22 14.47
C GLU A 73 -17.31 14.00 15.28
N GLN A 74 -17.42 13.84 16.60
CA GLN A 74 -16.27 13.61 17.50
C GLN A 74 -15.53 12.31 17.17
N ASN A 75 -16.27 11.25 16.84
CA ASN A 75 -15.69 9.97 16.43
C ASN A 75 -14.91 10.11 15.11
N MET A 76 -15.46 10.86 14.15
CA MET A 76 -14.81 11.11 12.86
C MET A 76 -13.56 11.99 13.01
N ASP A 77 -13.60 13.04 13.82
CA ASP A 77 -12.43 13.90 14.09
C ASP A 77 -11.30 13.12 14.77
N SER A 78 -11.64 12.26 15.74
CA SER A 78 -10.69 11.39 16.41
C SER A 78 -10.02 10.40 15.44
N ALA A 79 -10.80 9.76 14.58
CA ALA A 79 -10.27 8.86 13.56
C ALA A 79 -9.37 9.59 12.56
N LEU A 80 -9.78 10.79 12.13
CA LEU A 80 -9.01 11.64 11.22
C LEU A 80 -7.68 12.06 11.82
N LYS A 81 -7.64 12.40 13.11
CA LYS A 81 -6.42 12.71 13.84
C LYS A 81 -5.42 11.56 13.78
N VAL A 82 -5.86 10.33 14.07
CA VAL A 82 -5.01 9.12 14.00
C VAL A 82 -4.45 8.92 12.58
N VAL A 83 -5.27 9.09 11.55
CA VAL A 83 -4.83 8.99 10.16
C VAL A 83 -3.78 10.05 9.82
N ARG A 84 -4.01 11.31 10.22
CA ARG A 84 -3.07 12.41 9.99
C ARG A 84 -1.73 12.17 10.69
N GLU A 85 -1.76 11.76 11.95
CA GLU A 85 -0.55 11.43 12.73
C GLU A 85 0.27 10.35 12.04
N ARG A 86 -0.37 9.26 11.60
CA ARG A 86 0.30 8.19 10.84
C ARG A 86 0.92 8.71 9.53
N LYS A 87 0.19 9.53 8.76
CA LYS A 87 0.69 10.12 7.51
C LYS A 87 1.90 11.01 7.77
N TYR A 88 1.84 11.86 8.78
CA TYR A 88 2.95 12.74 9.14
C TYR A 88 4.16 11.95 9.65
N HIS A 89 3.95 10.88 10.42
CA HIS A 89 5.05 10.02 10.86
C HIS A 89 5.80 9.39 9.68
N VAL A 90 5.07 8.89 8.68
CA VAL A 90 5.67 8.32 7.45
C VAL A 90 6.46 9.40 6.69
N ILE A 91 5.86 10.56 6.45
CA ILE A 91 6.51 11.68 5.75
C ILE A 91 7.79 12.11 6.49
N HIS A 92 7.70 12.30 7.80
CA HIS A 92 8.82 12.70 8.64
C HIS A 92 9.98 11.70 8.55
N THR A 93 9.69 10.40 8.68
CA THR A 93 10.69 9.33 8.60
C THR A 93 11.36 9.28 7.21
N GLN A 94 10.58 9.48 6.14
CA GLN A 94 11.12 9.55 4.78
C GLN A 94 12.03 10.76 4.59
N CYS A 95 11.60 11.94 5.03
CA CYS A 95 12.41 13.16 5.00
C CYS A 95 13.73 12.98 5.75
N ASP A 96 13.69 12.38 6.94
CA ASP A 96 14.89 12.10 7.74
C ASP A 96 15.84 11.13 7.05
N THR A 97 15.30 10.10 6.40
CA THR A 97 16.07 9.13 5.62
C THR A 97 16.78 9.82 4.46
N TYR A 98 16.09 10.64 3.69
CA TYR A 98 16.70 11.39 2.58
C TYR A 98 17.71 12.43 3.06
N ARG A 99 17.43 13.13 4.17
CA ARG A 99 18.40 14.07 4.77
C ARG A 99 19.68 13.36 5.22
N LYS A 100 19.58 12.12 5.74
CA LYS A 100 20.75 11.29 6.06
C LYS A 100 21.51 10.86 4.80
N LYS A 101 20.81 10.47 3.73
CA LYS A 101 21.42 10.11 2.44
C LYS A 101 22.20 11.28 1.84
N ILE A 102 21.63 12.48 1.82
CA ILE A 102 22.28 13.69 1.30
C ILE A 102 23.57 13.97 2.07
N ARG A 103 23.50 14.01 3.41
CA ARG A 103 24.70 14.22 4.24
C ARG A 103 25.80 13.18 3.99
N ASN A 104 25.43 11.90 3.88
CA ASN A 104 26.39 10.84 3.57
C ASN A 104 27.05 11.02 2.20
N LEU A 105 26.28 11.41 1.18
CA LEU A 105 26.81 11.69 -0.16
C LEU A 105 27.73 12.91 -0.17
N GLU A 106 27.36 13.98 0.53
CA GLU A 106 28.20 15.17 0.69
C GLU A 106 29.53 14.83 1.39
N ASP A 107 29.48 14.05 2.48
CA ASP A 107 30.68 13.63 3.21
C ASP A 107 31.56 12.72 2.37
N THR A 108 30.96 11.80 1.60
CA THR A 108 31.68 10.93 0.67
C THR A 108 32.36 11.74 -0.44
N ASN A 109 31.65 12.71 -1.01
CA ASN A 109 32.19 13.60 -2.05
C ASN A 109 33.36 14.44 -1.51
N LYS A 110 33.22 15.03 -0.31
CA LYS A 110 34.30 15.76 0.37
C LYS A 110 35.54 14.89 0.60
N ARG A 111 35.36 13.61 0.95
CA ARG A 111 36.48 12.65 1.12
C ARG A 111 37.18 12.39 -0.20
N PHE A 112 36.45 12.20 -1.30
CA PHE A 112 37.05 12.01 -2.62
C PHE A 112 37.81 13.24 -3.11
N LEU A 113 37.26 14.44 -2.92
CA LEU A 113 37.95 15.69 -3.28
C LEU A 113 39.29 15.83 -2.55
N ARG A 114 39.32 15.62 -1.23
CA ARG A 114 40.57 15.64 -0.45
C ARG A 114 41.57 14.58 -0.92
N ALA A 115 41.09 13.39 -1.29
CA ALA A 115 41.96 12.32 -1.80
C ALA A 115 42.54 12.63 -3.18
N LEU A 116 41.84 13.42 -4.00
CA LEU A 116 42.36 13.92 -5.28
C LEU A 116 43.39 15.03 -5.04
N GLU A 117 43.09 16.00 -4.17
CA GLU A 117 44.02 17.07 -3.79
C GLU A 117 45.35 16.53 -3.25
N GLY A 118 45.32 15.55 -2.33
CA GLY A 118 46.54 14.93 -1.80
C GLY A 118 47.32 14.05 -2.80
N ARG A 119 46.70 13.65 -3.92
CA ARG A 119 47.38 12.95 -5.02
C ARG A 119 48.08 13.90 -5.99
N ASP A 120 47.61 15.14 -6.11
CA ASP A 120 48.25 16.15 -6.95
C ASP A 120 49.56 16.66 -6.30
N GLU A 121 49.61 16.76 -4.98
CA GLU A 121 50.84 17.09 -4.22
C GLU A 121 51.92 16.00 -4.35
N THR A 122 51.53 14.73 -4.42
CA THR A 122 52.47 13.61 -4.60
C THR A 122 52.89 13.40 -6.07
N ALA A 123 52.03 13.76 -7.03
CA ALA A 123 52.40 13.82 -8.44
C ALA A 123 53.35 15.00 -8.73
N GLY A 124 53.14 16.16 -8.10
CA GLY A 124 54.01 17.34 -8.23
C GLY A 124 55.42 17.12 -7.65
N LEU A 125 55.57 16.27 -6.64
CA LEU A 125 56.89 15.99 -6.04
C LEU A 125 57.77 15.04 -6.89
N LEU A 126 57.17 14.23 -7.78
CA LEU A 126 57.91 13.35 -8.71
C LEU A 126 58.45 14.10 -9.96
N TYR A 127 58.03 15.34 -10.19
CA TYR A 127 58.53 16.19 -11.28
C TYR A 127 59.50 17.29 -10.81
N ALA A 128 59.83 17.36 -9.52
CA ALA A 128 60.65 18.43 -8.95
C ALA A 128 62.18 18.20 -9.04
N ASP A 129 62.64 17.14 -9.73
CA ASP A 129 64.09 16.88 -9.93
C ASP A 129 64.51 16.86 -11.41
N SER A 130 63.94 17.74 -12.23
CA SER A 130 64.48 18.01 -13.57
C SER A 130 64.21 19.46 -13.95
N GLY A 131 65.22 20.31 -13.68
CA GLY A 131 65.13 21.73 -13.95
C GLY A 131 65.06 22.07 -15.45
N ARG A 132 64.02 22.79 -15.87
CA ARG A 132 64.09 24.03 -16.68
C ARG A 132 62.68 24.54 -17.04
N PRO A 133 62.46 25.86 -17.14
CA PRO A 133 61.18 26.44 -17.54
C PRO A 133 61.18 26.72 -19.04
N VAL A 134 60.22 26.19 -19.78
CA VAL A 134 59.79 26.78 -21.07
C VAL A 134 58.30 26.56 -21.22
N CYS A 135 57.55 27.65 -21.07
CA CYS A 135 56.17 27.72 -21.53
C CYS A 135 56.24 28.11 -23.00
N GLU A 136 56.04 27.17 -23.92
CA GLU A 136 55.73 27.51 -25.31
C GLU A 136 54.83 26.46 -25.94
N SER A 137 53.63 26.91 -26.29
CA SER A 137 52.62 26.19 -27.06
C SER A 137 53.13 25.90 -28.47
N ALA A 138 53.20 24.63 -28.84
CA ALA A 138 53.25 24.21 -30.24
C ALA A 138 52.65 22.80 -30.38
N PHE A 139 51.54 22.73 -31.11
CA PHE A 139 50.90 21.50 -31.56
C PHE A 139 51.90 20.54 -32.21
N GLY A 140 51.98 19.31 -31.70
CA GLY A 140 52.70 18.20 -32.31
C GLY A 140 51.97 16.89 -32.03
N LEU A 141 51.14 16.46 -32.99
CA LEU A 141 50.44 15.18 -32.99
C LEU A 141 51.44 14.01 -33.02
N ALA A 142 51.49 13.18 -31.99
CA ALA A 142 51.87 11.77 -32.10
C ALA A 142 51.48 10.98 -30.83
N SER A 143 50.46 10.14 -30.97
CA SER A 143 50.20 8.90 -30.22
C SER A 143 50.05 8.93 -28.68
N GLY A 144 48.87 8.52 -28.22
CA GLY A 144 48.63 8.02 -26.86
C GLY A 144 47.77 8.95 -26.01
N GLY A 145 46.44 8.83 -26.15
CA GLY A 145 45.48 9.82 -25.65
C GLY A 145 45.40 10.00 -24.13
N PRO A 146 44.84 11.13 -23.65
CA PRO A 146 44.40 11.29 -22.28
C PRO A 146 42.92 10.91 -22.16
N HIS A 147 42.65 9.94 -21.31
CA HIS A 147 41.34 9.51 -20.86
C HIS A 147 40.60 10.71 -20.24
N MET A 148 39.80 11.41 -21.05
CA MET A 148 38.77 12.31 -20.55
C MET A 148 37.82 11.48 -19.69
N PHE A 149 37.91 11.61 -18.37
CA PHE A 149 36.88 11.14 -17.45
C PHE A 149 35.62 12.00 -17.66
N GLY A 150 34.88 11.73 -18.72
CA GLY A 150 33.52 12.19 -18.87
C GLY A 150 32.66 11.41 -17.89
N PHE A 151 32.32 12.01 -16.74
CA PHE A 151 31.25 11.49 -15.89
C PHE A 151 29.93 11.60 -16.66
N ARG A 152 29.60 10.53 -17.39
CA ARG A 152 28.27 10.35 -17.96
C ARG A 152 27.33 10.02 -16.80
N VAL A 153 26.56 11.01 -16.35
CA VAL A 153 25.38 10.76 -15.52
C VAL A 153 24.41 9.95 -16.38
N GLN A 154 24.43 8.62 -16.22
CA GLN A 154 23.36 7.79 -16.77
C GLN A 154 22.06 8.20 -16.07
N PRO A 155 20.99 8.57 -16.79
CA PRO A 155 19.67 8.58 -16.19
C PRO A 155 19.35 7.13 -15.82
N CYS A 156 19.38 6.82 -14.51
CA CYS A 156 18.82 5.58 -13.99
C CYS A 156 17.29 5.63 -14.19
N GLN A 157 16.83 5.19 -15.35
CA GLN A 157 15.51 4.60 -15.49
C GLN A 157 15.72 3.18 -16.02
N PRO A 158 15.38 2.18 -15.21
CA PRO A 158 14.15 1.45 -15.54
C PRO A 158 13.37 0.97 -14.31
N ASN A 159 12.05 1.19 -14.39
CA ASN A 159 10.92 0.44 -13.79
C ASN A 159 9.86 1.37 -13.20
N LEU A 160 9.23 2.17 -14.08
CA LEU A 160 7.83 2.52 -13.88
C LEU A 160 7.04 1.35 -14.48
N HIS A 161 6.73 0.34 -13.66
CA HIS A 161 5.61 -0.53 -13.99
C HIS A 161 4.35 0.29 -13.68
N ASP A 162 3.90 0.96 -14.73
CA ASP A 162 2.50 1.25 -14.98
C ASP A 162 1.76 -0.10 -14.97
N SER A 163 1.15 -0.44 -13.84
CA SER A 163 0.05 -1.39 -13.78
C SER A 163 -1.11 -0.63 -13.18
N GLY A 164 -1.96 -0.13 -14.07
CA GLY A 164 -3.09 0.72 -13.74
C GLY A 164 -4.03 0.11 -12.71
N TYR A 165 -4.35 0.94 -11.73
CA TYR A 165 -5.67 1.01 -11.11
C TYR A 165 -5.93 2.52 -11.08
N GLY A 166 -6.68 3.07 -12.04
CA GLY A 166 -8.11 2.86 -12.08
C GLY A 166 -8.72 3.85 -11.09
N ASN A 167 -9.01 5.06 -11.57
CA ASN A 167 -9.87 5.99 -10.85
C ASN A 167 -11.24 5.35 -10.73
N ASP A 168 -11.55 4.78 -9.57
CA ASP A 168 -12.94 4.48 -9.24
C ASP A 168 -13.55 5.72 -8.59
N ASP A 169 -14.18 6.51 -9.46
CA ASP A 169 -15.23 7.47 -9.12
C ASP A 169 -16.22 6.79 -8.16
N LEU A 170 -16.13 7.10 -6.87
CA LEU A 170 -17.20 6.83 -5.92
C LEU A 170 -18.24 7.94 -6.05
N ARG A 171 -19.03 7.85 -7.12
CA ARG A 171 -20.35 8.46 -7.25
C ARG A 171 -21.34 7.34 -7.48
N LEU A 172 -22.23 7.11 -6.51
CA LEU A 172 -23.49 6.45 -6.79
C LEU A 172 -24.64 7.39 -6.40
N ALA A 173 -25.52 7.54 -7.39
CA ALA A 173 -26.87 8.06 -7.29
C ALA A 173 -27.81 7.03 -6.64
#